data_AF-A0A7Z2VRL2-F1
#
_entry.id   AF-A0A7Z2VRL2-F1
#
_cell.length_a   1.000
_cell.length_b   1.000
_cell.length_c   1.000
_cell.angle_alpha   90.00
_cell.angle_beta   90.00
_cell.angle_gamma   90.00
#
_symmetry.space_group_name_H-M   'P 1'
#
loop_
_entity.id
_entity.type
_entity.pdbx_description
1 polymer ?
#
loop_
_entity_poly.entity_id
_entity_poly.type
_entity_poly.pdbx_seq_one_letter_code
_entity_poly.pdbx_strand_id
1 'polypeptide(L)' 'MGVTIRRESWFVPGSFGWDGGTGTTAYTDPANELIGILLTQRIMDTPEPPPIFQDFWTSIYQAIGD' A
#
# COMPACT_ATOMS: atom_id res chain seq x y z
N MET A 1 4.42 10.48 -2.02
CA MET A 1 4.74 9.91 -3.34
C MET A 1 6.17 9.38 -3.30
N GLY A 2 6.39 8.14 -3.68
CA GLY A 2 7.71 7.51 -3.70
C GLY A 2 7.76 6.30 -4.64
N VAL A 3 8.97 5.82 -4.89
CA VAL A 3 9.25 4.61 -5.66
C VAL A 3 10.03 3.65 -4.77
N THR A 4 9.59 2.41 -4.69
CA THR A 4 10.31 1.34 -3.99
C THR A 4 11.54 0.95 -4.79
N ILE A 5 12.73 1.14 -4.23
CA ILE A 5 14.01 0.80 -4.87
C ILE A 5 14.62 -0.51 -4.36
N ARG A 6 14.14 -1.00 -3.21
CA ARG A 6 14.54 -2.26 -2.57
C ARG A 6 13.32 -2.90 -1.94
N ARG A 7 13.27 -4.24 -1.90
CA ARG A 7 12.17 -4.96 -1.27
C ARG A 7 12.31 -4.92 0.25
N GLU A 8 11.48 -4.11 0.90
CA GLU A 8 11.45 -3.97 2.36
C GLU A 8 10.04 -4.17 2.95
N SER A 9 9.02 -4.34 2.11
CA SER A 9 7.63 -4.55 2.49
C SER A 9 6.89 -5.44 1.48
N TRP A 10 5.55 -5.34 1.42
CA TRP A 10 4.73 -5.96 0.37
C TRP A 10 5.16 -5.55 -1.04
N PHE A 11 5.62 -4.30 -1.20
CA PHE A 11 5.99 -3.74 -2.49
C PHE A 11 7.36 -4.24 -2.97
N VAL A 12 7.44 -4.55 -4.26
CA VAL A 12 8.69 -4.95 -4.92
C VAL A 12 9.40 -3.74 -5.55
N PRO A 13 10.69 -3.84 -5.90
CA PRO A 13 11.38 -2.77 -6.60
C PRO A 13 10.65 -2.38 -7.88
N GLY A 14 10.41 -1.09 -8.08
CA GLY A 14 9.64 -0.54 -9.19
C GLY A 14 8.17 -0.22 -8.87
N SER A 15 7.63 -0.68 -7.74
CA SER A 15 6.32 -0.21 -7.28
C SER A 15 6.38 1.27 -6.90
N PHE A 16 5.29 2.01 -7.10
CA PHE A 16 5.22 3.45 -6.83
C PHE A 16 3.85 3.86 -6.29
N GLY A 17 3.84 4.86 -5.41
CA GLY A 17 2.60 5.26 -4.74
C GLY A 17 2.78 6.22 -3.57
N TRP A 18 1.78 6.28 -2.70
CA TRP A 18 1.76 7.13 -1.53
C TRP A 18 0.81 6.63 -0.43
N ASP A 19 1.17 6.98 0.80
CA ASP A 19 0.27 6.99 1.95
C ASP A 19 -0.20 8.42 2.24
N GLY A 20 -1.48 8.54 2.55
CA GLY A 20 -2.17 9.78 2.78
C GLY A 20 -2.67 9.93 4.20
N GLY A 21 -2.31 11.06 4.82
CA GLY A 21 -2.68 11.39 6.19
C GLY A 21 -4.19 11.40 6.47
N THR A 22 -5.04 11.38 5.44
CA THR A 22 -6.50 11.18 5.55
C THR A 22 -6.91 9.70 5.60
N GLY A 23 -6.00 8.81 5.99
CA GLY A 23 -6.25 7.37 6.09
C GLY A 23 -6.45 6.72 4.72
N THR A 24 -5.73 7.19 3.70
CA THR A 24 -5.78 6.65 2.35
C THR A 24 -4.43 6.10 1.93
N THR A 25 -4.38 5.09 1.08
CA THR A 25 -3.12 4.59 0.52
C THR A 25 -3.36 4.11 -0.91
N ALA A 26 -2.41 4.38 -1.81
CA ALA A 26 -2.51 3.98 -3.20
C ALA A 26 -1.14 3.67 -3.78
N TYR A 27 -0.98 2.46 -4.29
CA TYR A 27 0.26 2.00 -4.93
C TYR A 27 -0.04 1.19 -6.19
N THR A 28 0.83 1.34 -7.17
CA THR A 28 0.91 0.52 -8.37
C THR A 28 2.13 -0.38 -8.24
N ASP A 29 1.92 -1.67 -8.46
CA ASP A 29 2.95 -2.69 -8.53
C ASP A 29 2.93 -3.35 -9.93
N PRO A 30 3.72 -2.83 -10.89
CA PRO A 30 3.71 -3.33 -12.25
C PRO A 30 4.16 -4.79 -12.38
N ALA A 31 5.03 -5.27 -11.48
CA ALA A 31 5.58 -6.62 -11.58
C ALA A 31 4.54 -7.70 -11.24
N ASN A 32 3.57 -7.36 -10.39
CA ASN A 32 2.46 -8.23 -10.03
C ASN A 32 1.14 -7.83 -10.72
N GLU A 33 1.19 -6.95 -11.72
CA GLU A 33 0.01 -6.42 -12.44
C GLU A 33 -1.09 -5.89 -11.49
N LEU A 34 -0.67 -5.32 -10.36
CA LEU A 34 -1.55 -4.94 -9.25
C LEU A 34 -1.62 -3.43 -9.08
N ILE A 35 -2.83 -2.91 -8.91
CA ILE A 35 -3.08 -1.56 -8.37
C ILE A 35 -3.96 -1.71 -7.13
N GLY A 36 -3.44 -1.27 -5.98
CA GLY A 36 -4.18 -1.23 -4.72
C GLY A 36 -4.54 0.20 -4.34
N ILE A 37 -5.81 0.44 -4.00
CA ILE A 37 -6.28 1.72 -3.48
C ILE A 37 -7.19 1.47 -2.28
N LEU A 38 -6.84 2.03 -1.13
CA LEU A 38 -7.68 2.07 0.06
C LEU A 38 -8.09 3.52 0.34
N LEU A 39 -9.40 3.73 0.44
CA LEU A 39 -10.00 5.00 0.81
C LEU A 39 -10.80 4.82 2.10
N THR A 40 -10.37 5.46 3.19
CA THR A 40 -11.16 5.53 4.42
C THR A 40 -11.69 6.95 4.62
N GLN A 41 -12.53 7.14 5.65
CA GLN A 41 -13.05 8.45 6.08
C GLN A 41 -12.50 8.82 7.47
N ARG A 42 -11.24 8.45 7.75
CA ARG A 42 -10.59 8.63 9.06
C ARG A 42 -9.20 9.22 8.86
N ILE A 43 -8.92 10.31 9.56
CA ILE A 43 -7.57 10.90 9.58
C ILE A 43 -6.61 9.99 10.33
N MET A 44 -5.35 9.98 9.91
CA MET A 44 -4.25 9.35 10.64
C MET A 44 -3.83 10.26 11.80
N ASP A 45 -3.78 9.70 13.00
CA ASP A 45 -3.36 10.44 14.20
C ASP A 45 -1.83 10.43 14.38
N THR A 46 -1.12 9.57 13.65
CA THR A 46 0.34 9.41 13.71
C THR A 46 0.95 9.25 12.31
N PRO A 47 2.26 9.47 12.13
CA PRO A 47 2.96 9.14 10.89
C PRO A 47 3.01 7.65 10.56
N GLU A 48 2.87 6.77 11.57
CA GLU A 48 2.84 5.33 11.37
C GLU A 48 1.57 4.91 10.60
N PRO A 49 1.66 4.01 9.60
CA PRO A 49 0.50 3.47 8.92
C PRO A 49 -0.52 2.86 9.90
N PRO A 50 -1.82 3.19 9.79
CA PRO A 50 -2.84 2.58 10.64
C PRO A 50 -2.94 1.07 10.37
N PRO A 51 -3.35 0.24 11.35
CA PRO A 51 -3.44 -1.22 11.17
C PRO A 51 -4.21 -1.67 9.93
N ILE A 52 -5.28 -0.94 9.57
CA ILE A 52 -6.08 -1.22 8.37
C ILE A 52 -5.28 -1.18 7.06
N PHE A 53 -4.16 -0.44 6.99
CA PHE A 53 -3.27 -0.46 5.82
C PHE A 53 -2.57 -1.82 5.71
N GLN A 54 -2.07 -2.35 6.84
CA GLN A 54 -1.40 -3.65 6.86
C GLN A 54 -2.37 -4.78 6.49
N ASP A 55 -3.58 -4.74 7.05
CA ASP A 55 -4.64 -5.70 6.75
C ASP A 55 -5.02 -5.65 5.27
N PHE A 56 -5.20 -4.44 4.72
CA PHE A 56 -5.52 -4.24 3.31
C PHE A 56 -4.41 -4.78 2.40
N TRP A 57 -3.16 -4.33 2.56
CA TRP A 57 -2.05 -4.74 1.70
C TRP A 57 -1.78 -6.24 1.80
N THR A 58 -1.84 -6.82 3.00
CA THR A 58 -1.71 -8.28 3.16
C THR A 58 -2.81 -9.03 2.42
N SER A 59 -4.07 -8.59 2.55
CA SER A 59 -5.21 -9.25 1.94
C SER A 59 -5.16 -9.21 0.41
N ILE A 60 -4.80 -8.08 -0.19
CA ILE A 60 -4.78 -7.99 -1.66
C ILE A 60 -3.63 -8.81 -2.27
N TYR A 61 -2.47 -8.87 -1.62
CA TYR A 61 -1.36 -9.68 -2.10
C TYR A 61 -1.63 -11.19 -1.94
N GLN A 62 -2.39 -11.58 -0.91
CA GLN A 62 -2.92 -12.94 -0.81
C GLN A 62 -3.94 -13.23 -1.93
N ALA A 63 -4.82 -12.29 -2.24
CA ALA A 63 -5.86 -12.48 -3.27
C ALA A 63 -5.32 -12.67 -4.70
N ILE A 64 -4.08 -12.27 -4.98
CA ILE A 64 -3.41 -12.49 -6.26
C ILE A 64 -2.33 -13.59 -6.20
N GLY A 65 -2.08 -14.15 -5.01
CA GLY A 65 -1.06 -15.17 -4.76
C GLY A 65 -1.58 -16.61 -4.76
N ASP A 66 -2.90 -16.79 -4.84
CA ASP A 66 -3.61 -18.05 -5.13
C ASP A 66 -3.92 -18.18 -6.63
#